data_AF-A0A6A5TK59-F1
#
_entry.id   AF-A0A6A5TK59-F1
#
_cell.length_a   1.000
_cell.length_b   1.000
_cell.length_c   1.000
_cell.angle_alpha   90.00
_cell.angle_beta   90.00
_cell.angle_gamma   90.00
#
_symmetry.space_group_name_H-M   'P 1'
#
loop_
_entity.id
_entity.type
_entity.pdbx_description
1 polymer ?
#
loop_
_entity_poly.entity_id
_entity_poly.type
_entity_poly.pdbx_seq_one_letter_code
_entity_poly.pdbx_strand_id
1 'polypeptide(L)'
;PKVHVQLHDPSYQHVTNVATIPTDLIWTYLPNLATRIETNPSMGYCTLKICIPNLNHVGDIEKPALKWMFDHLNDLSRLRQNWACLPAIDSTGEGFLLYRALRLLELHDAATDLRTRVMDVIQEKPLTSYDVQRLWWSFQHTPEWSQWLDALLLNLIRYK
;
A
#
# COMPACT_ATOMS: atom_id res chain seq x y z
N PRO A 1 0.89 6.37 -22.89
CA PRO A 1 1.81 5.24 -22.59
C PRO A 1 1.35 4.55 -21.30
N LYS A 2 1.64 3.26 -21.10
CA LYS A 2 1.24 2.50 -19.92
C LYS A 2 2.47 1.98 -19.18
N VAL A 3 2.37 1.90 -17.85
CA VAL A 3 3.41 1.35 -16.97
C VAL A 3 2.85 0.13 -16.27
N HIS A 4 3.57 -0.99 -16.34
CA HIS A 4 3.27 -2.20 -15.58
C HIS A 4 3.91 -2.09 -14.19
N VAL A 5 3.09 -2.14 -13.15
CA VAL A 5 3.56 -2.10 -11.77
C VAL A 5 3.78 -3.52 -11.29
N GLN A 6 5.01 -3.83 -10.91
CA GLN A 6 5.43 -5.17 -10.52
C GLN A 6 6.00 -5.17 -9.11
N LEU A 7 5.60 -6.17 -8.33
CA LEU A 7 6.22 -6.51 -7.05
C LEU A 7 7.32 -7.54 -7.26
N HIS A 8 8.47 -7.30 -6.63
CA HIS A 8 9.65 -8.13 -6.69
C HIS A 8 10.07 -8.55 -5.27
N ASP A 9 10.54 -9.79 -5.13
CA ASP A 9 11.27 -10.20 -3.94
C ASP A 9 12.68 -9.57 -3.91
N PRO A 10 13.42 -9.60 -2.78
CA PRO A 10 14.73 -8.97 -2.70
C PRO A 10 15.77 -9.59 -3.66
N SER A 11 15.58 -10.84 -4.06
CA SER A 11 16.43 -11.55 -5.01
C SER A 11 16.04 -11.32 -6.48
N TYR A 12 14.93 -10.61 -6.75
CA TYR A 12 14.35 -10.39 -8.09
C TYR A 12 14.06 -11.68 -8.88
N GLN A 13 13.92 -12.81 -8.20
CA GLN A 13 13.62 -14.10 -8.82
C GLN A 13 12.12 -14.30 -9.02
N HIS A 14 11.32 -13.70 -8.14
CA HIS A 14 9.87 -13.83 -8.17
C HIS A 14 9.23 -12.48 -8.46
N VAL A 15 8.38 -12.45 -9.48
CA VAL A 15 7.74 -11.24 -9.97
C VAL A 15 6.23 -11.43 -9.98
N THR A 16 5.52 -10.47 -9.39
CA THR A 16 4.05 -10.42 -9.43
C THR A 16 3.58 -9.13 -10.06
N ASN A 17 2.78 -9.22 -11.11
CA ASN A 17 2.12 -8.05 -11.71
C ASN A 17 0.93 -7.61 -10.84
N VAL A 18 0.89 -6.33 -10.50
CA VAL A 18 -0.15 -5.72 -9.66
C VAL A 18 -1.19 -5.03 -10.51
N ALA A 19 -0.75 -4.07 -11.32
CA ALA A 19 -1.62 -3.18 -12.09
C ALA A 19 -0.91 -2.69 -13.35
N THR A 20 -1.69 -2.20 -14.31
CA THR A 20 -1.16 -1.48 -15.48
C THR A 20 -1.85 -0.14 -15.54
N ILE A 21 -1.08 0.93 -15.37
CA ILE A 21 -1.61 2.28 -15.21
C ILE A 21 -1.09 3.24 -16.29
N PRO A 22 -1.84 4.31 -16.60
CA PRO A 22 -1.34 5.38 -17.47
C PRO A 22 -0.08 6.03 -16.88
N THR A 23 0.92 6.30 -17.72
CA THR A 23 2.19 6.91 -17.28
C THR A 23 2.00 8.30 -16.67
N ASP A 24 1.07 9.08 -17.21
CA ASP A 24 0.68 10.42 -16.75
C ASP A 24 0.19 10.43 -15.31
N LEU A 25 -0.47 9.36 -14.85
CA LEU A 25 -0.91 9.21 -13.46
C LEU A 25 0.30 9.19 -12.51
N ILE A 26 1.37 8.47 -12.86
CA ILE A 26 2.60 8.43 -12.05
C ILE A 26 3.26 9.82 -12.04
N TRP A 27 3.42 10.46 -13.20
CA TRP A 27 4.03 11.80 -13.26
C TRP A 27 3.25 12.85 -12.48
N THR A 28 1.94 12.76 -12.47
CA THR A 28 1.06 13.74 -11.82
C THR A 28 1.02 13.55 -10.31
N TYR A 29 0.87 12.31 -9.84
CA TYR A 29 0.55 12.03 -8.43
C TYR A 29 1.67 11.34 -7.66
N LEU A 30 2.60 10.68 -8.35
CA LEU A 30 3.71 9.91 -7.77
C LEU A 30 5.06 10.29 -8.41
N PRO A 31 5.40 11.60 -8.51
CA PRO A 31 6.55 12.06 -9.30
C PRO A 31 7.88 11.44 -8.83
N ASN A 32 8.01 11.13 -7.54
CA ASN A 32 9.20 10.47 -6.98
C ASN A 32 9.45 9.09 -7.60
N LEU A 33 8.39 8.37 -7.96
CA LEU A 33 8.49 7.04 -8.56
C LEU A 33 8.73 7.09 -10.07
N ALA A 34 8.51 8.24 -10.72
CA ALA A 34 8.66 8.37 -12.16
C ALA A 34 10.11 8.11 -12.62
N THR A 35 11.10 8.50 -11.81
CA THR A 35 12.53 8.26 -12.06
C THR A 35 12.92 6.77 -12.04
N ARG A 36 12.08 5.92 -11.44
CA ARG A 36 12.29 4.47 -11.33
C ARG A 36 11.61 3.69 -12.45
N ILE A 37 10.93 4.36 -13.37
CA ILE A 37 10.29 3.69 -14.50
C ILE A 37 11.38 3.23 -15.47
N GLU A 38 11.48 1.92 -15.65
CA GLU A 38 12.37 1.30 -16.64
C GLU A 38 11.61 1.04 -17.93
N THR A 39 12.21 1.33 -19.08
CA THR A 39 11.66 0.96 -20.39
C THR A 39 12.38 -0.29 -20.86
N ASN A 40 11.64 -1.37 -21.13
CA ASN A 40 12.21 -2.58 -21.70
C ASN A 40 12.48 -2.34 -23.20
N PRO A 41 13.75 -2.29 -23.66
CA PRO A 41 14.07 -1.96 -25.05
C PRO A 41 13.59 -3.04 -26.04
N SER A 42 13.46 -4.29 -25.59
CA SER A 42 13.07 -5.43 -26.43
C SER A 42 11.57 -5.55 -26.64
N MET A 43 10.77 -5.12 -25.66
CA MET A 43 9.31 -5.28 -25.68
C MET A 43 8.56 -3.95 -25.71
N GLY A 44 9.26 -2.81 -25.59
CA GLY A 44 8.72 -1.46 -25.71
C GLY A 44 7.77 -1.03 -24.58
N TYR A 45 7.59 -1.83 -23.53
CA TYR A 45 6.76 -1.47 -22.39
C TYR A 45 7.57 -0.85 -21.25
N CYS A 46 6.90 -0.01 -20.47
CA CYS A 46 7.46 0.61 -19.27
C CYS A 46 7.06 -0.20 -18.02
N THR A 47 7.97 -0.32 -17.06
CA THR A 47 7.76 -1.06 -15.82
C THR A 47 8.17 -0.22 -14.62
N LEU A 48 7.35 -0.23 -13.57
CA LEU A 48 7.71 0.27 -12.25
C LEU A 48 7.90 -0.93 -11.32
N LYS A 49 9.12 -1.13 -10.83
CA LYS A 49 9.46 -2.23 -9.92
C LYS A 49 9.40 -1.74 -8.48
N ILE A 50 8.65 -2.44 -7.63
CA ILE A 50 8.55 -2.20 -6.20
C ILE A 50 9.05 -3.45 -5.48
N CYS A 51 10.08 -3.31 -4.65
CA CYS A 51 10.68 -4.44 -3.93
C CYS A 51 10.06 -4.57 -2.55
N ILE A 52 9.70 -5.79 -2.17
CA ILE A 52 9.12 -6.11 -0.86
C ILE A 52 9.85 -7.30 -0.22
N PRO A 53 9.92 -7.35 1.12
CA PRO A 53 10.74 -8.34 1.80
C PRO A 53 10.22 -9.78 1.66
N ASN A 54 8.92 -9.96 1.44
CA ASN A 54 8.28 -11.27 1.38
C ASN A 54 7.09 -11.24 0.41
N LEU A 55 6.97 -12.25 -0.46
CA LEU A 55 5.87 -12.36 -1.43
C LEU A 55 4.71 -13.28 -0.98
N ASN A 56 4.84 -13.98 0.14
CA ASN A 56 3.88 -15.04 0.55
C ASN A 56 2.42 -14.56 0.68
N HIS A 57 2.22 -13.30 1.06
CA HIS A 57 0.88 -12.72 1.32
C HIS A 57 0.55 -11.55 0.38
N VAL A 58 1.24 -11.47 -0.76
CA VAL A 58 1.02 -10.39 -1.74
C VAL A 58 -0.39 -10.37 -2.28
N GLY A 59 -1.01 -11.54 -2.44
CA GLY A 59 -2.40 -11.65 -2.87
C GLY A 59 -3.38 -11.07 -1.86
N ASP A 60 -3.04 -11.09 -0.57
CA ASP A 60 -3.92 -10.70 0.53
C ASP A 60 -3.73 -9.23 0.94
N ILE A 61 -2.50 -8.71 0.81
CA ILE A 61 -2.12 -7.38 1.32
C ILE A 61 -1.65 -6.46 0.20
N GLU A 62 -0.45 -6.68 -0.35
CA GLU A 62 0.21 -5.69 -1.20
C GLU A 62 -0.52 -5.44 -2.53
N LYS A 63 -1.00 -6.50 -3.18
CA LYS A 63 -1.72 -6.39 -4.44
C LYS A 63 -3.07 -5.68 -4.28
N PRO A 64 -3.96 -6.06 -3.34
CA PRO A 64 -5.22 -5.33 -3.16
C PRO A 64 -4.99 -3.89 -2.68
N ALA A 65 -4.02 -3.66 -1.79
CA ALA A 65 -3.65 -2.32 -1.33
C ALA A 65 -3.24 -1.39 -2.48
N LEU A 66 -2.26 -1.80 -3.29
CA LEU A 66 -1.78 -1.02 -4.41
C LEU A 66 -2.85 -0.85 -5.49
N LYS A 67 -3.61 -1.92 -5.79
CA LYS A 67 -4.70 -1.84 -6.77
C LYS A 67 -5.73 -0.79 -6.37
N TRP A 68 -6.19 -0.81 -5.12
CA TRP A 68 -7.14 0.17 -4.61
C TRP A 68 -6.61 1.60 -4.73
N MET A 69 -5.36 1.81 -4.36
CA MET A 69 -4.70 3.11 -4.46
C MET A 69 -4.59 3.61 -5.92
N PHE A 70 -4.25 2.73 -6.86
CA PHE A 70 -4.18 3.10 -8.28
C PHE A 70 -5.55 3.34 -8.90
N ASP A 71 -6.57 2.56 -8.51
CA ASP A 71 -7.95 2.78 -8.95
C ASP A 71 -8.44 4.16 -8.47
N HIS A 72 -8.15 4.53 -7.21
CA HIS A 72 -8.45 5.87 -6.68
C HIS A 72 -7.73 6.99 -7.44
N LEU A 73 -6.44 6.83 -7.72
CA LEU A 73 -5.68 7.81 -8.50
C LEU A 73 -6.22 7.99 -9.93
N ASN A 74 -6.67 6.88 -10.53
CA ASN A 74 -7.27 6.91 -11.84
C ASN A 74 -8.61 7.67 -11.81
N ASP A 75 -9.40 7.49 -10.75
CA ASP A 75 -10.65 8.24 -10.58
C ASP A 75 -10.39 9.73 -10.33
N LEU A 76 -9.40 10.10 -9.50
CA LEU A 76 -8.98 11.49 -9.34
C LEU A 76 -8.56 12.12 -10.69
N SER A 77 -7.79 11.40 -11.50
CA SER A 77 -7.38 11.86 -12.84
C SER A 77 -8.58 12.11 -13.75
N ARG A 78 -9.52 11.16 -13.80
CA ARG A 78 -10.76 11.27 -14.61
C ARG A 78 -11.62 12.45 -14.18
N LEU A 79 -11.68 12.71 -12.86
CA LEU A 79 -12.41 13.84 -12.28
C LEU A 79 -11.61 15.15 -12.29
N ARG A 80 -10.37 15.14 -12.78
CA ARG A 80 -9.43 16.28 -12.79
C ARG A 80 -9.24 16.90 -11.40
N GLN A 81 -9.20 16.04 -10.37
CA GLN A 81 -8.99 16.45 -8.99
C GLN A 81 -7.51 16.43 -8.63
N ASN A 82 -7.10 17.41 -7.82
CA ASN A 82 -5.77 17.43 -7.24
C ASN A 82 -5.64 16.34 -6.17
N TRP A 83 -4.41 15.90 -5.93
CA TRP A 83 -4.08 15.03 -4.81
C TRP A 83 -4.26 15.79 -3.49
N ALA A 84 -5.46 15.70 -2.94
CA ALA A 84 -5.80 16.32 -1.66
C ALA A 84 -6.44 15.32 -0.68
N CYS A 85 -6.89 14.17 -1.17
CA CYS A 85 -7.66 13.22 -0.38
C CYS A 85 -7.20 11.79 -0.63
N LEU A 86 -6.94 11.10 0.47
CA LEU A 86 -6.79 9.65 0.50
C LEU A 86 -8.14 8.96 0.23
N PRO A 87 -8.15 7.70 -0.24
CA PRO A 87 -9.35 6.88 -0.25
C PRO A 87 -10.04 6.88 1.11
N ALA A 88 -11.37 6.90 1.12
CA ALA A 88 -12.16 6.71 2.35
C ALA A 88 -11.89 5.32 2.93
N ILE A 89 -11.81 5.23 4.26
CA ILE A 89 -11.56 3.98 4.97
C ILE A 89 -12.78 3.67 5.84
N ASP A 90 -13.42 2.53 5.60
CA ASP A 90 -14.62 2.11 6.33
C ASP A 90 -14.28 1.10 7.44
N SER A 91 -13.10 0.50 7.41
CA SER A 91 -12.63 -0.49 8.39
C SER A 91 -11.16 -0.33 8.77
N THR A 92 -10.79 -0.79 9.96
CA THR A 92 -9.37 -0.82 10.39
C THR A 92 -8.51 -1.62 9.42
N GLY A 93 -9.01 -2.76 8.95
CA GLY A 93 -8.37 -3.58 7.93
C GLY A 93 -8.09 -2.86 6.61
N GLU A 94 -8.98 -1.96 6.17
CA GLU A 94 -8.71 -1.08 5.01
C GLU A 94 -7.66 -0.02 5.33
N GLY A 95 -7.66 0.50 6.56
CA GLY A 95 -6.61 1.39 7.05
C GLY A 95 -5.22 0.76 6.92
N PHE A 96 -5.08 -0.52 7.26
CA PHE A 96 -3.82 -1.25 7.07
C PHE A 96 -3.43 -1.37 5.60
N LEU A 97 -4.36 -1.75 4.73
CA LEU A 97 -4.10 -1.85 3.29
C LEU A 97 -3.66 -0.51 2.71
N LEU A 98 -4.40 0.57 3.00
CA LEU A 98 -4.05 1.89 2.50
C LEU A 98 -2.69 2.35 3.04
N TYR A 99 -2.42 2.16 4.33
CA TYR A 99 -1.12 2.47 4.90
C TYR A 99 0.01 1.72 4.18
N ARG A 100 -0.18 0.42 3.90
CA ARG A 100 0.79 -0.37 3.14
C ARG A 100 1.00 0.16 1.72
N ALA A 101 -0.07 0.52 1.01
CA ALA A 101 0.06 1.14 -0.31
C ALA A 101 0.87 2.43 -0.26
N LEU A 102 0.57 3.33 0.69
CA LEU A 102 1.29 4.60 0.84
C LEU A 102 2.77 4.39 1.14
N ARG A 103 3.12 3.42 2.00
CA ARG A 103 4.52 3.07 2.28
C ARG A 103 5.24 2.52 1.05
N LEU A 104 4.58 1.68 0.25
CA LEU A 104 5.16 1.11 -0.98
C LEU A 104 5.32 2.15 -2.09
N LEU A 105 4.49 3.18 -2.10
CA LEU A 105 4.53 4.30 -3.05
C LEU A 105 5.37 5.49 -2.56
N GLU A 106 6.09 5.34 -1.44
CA GLU A 106 6.96 6.38 -0.85
C GLU A 106 6.22 7.67 -0.46
N LEU A 107 4.92 7.56 -0.16
CA LEU A 107 4.08 8.66 0.31
C LEU A 107 4.17 8.76 1.85
N HIS A 108 5.37 9.04 2.35
CA HIS A 108 5.70 8.93 3.79
C HIS A 108 4.88 9.84 4.70
N ASP A 109 4.63 11.09 4.31
CA ASP A 109 3.87 12.04 5.13
C ASP A 109 2.41 11.57 5.27
N ALA A 110 1.76 11.26 4.15
CA ALA A 110 0.40 10.72 4.13
C ALA A 110 0.29 9.39 4.88
N ALA A 111 1.31 8.52 4.77
CA ALA A 111 1.36 7.27 5.54
C ALA A 111 1.42 7.55 7.05
N THR A 112 2.24 8.51 7.48
CA THR A 112 2.42 8.85 8.90
C THR A 112 1.13 9.40 9.50
N ASP A 113 0.47 10.33 8.80
CA ASP A 113 -0.82 10.88 9.22
C ASP A 113 -1.90 9.79 9.33
N LEU A 114 -1.97 8.91 8.33
CA LEU A 114 -2.91 7.79 8.34
C LEU A 114 -2.63 6.83 9.48
N ARG A 115 -1.36 6.52 9.74
CA ARG A 115 -0.95 5.62 10.81
C ARG A 115 -1.48 6.08 12.17
N THR A 116 -1.34 7.36 12.50
CA THR A 116 -1.87 7.92 13.75
C THR A 116 -3.37 7.66 13.86
N ARG A 117 -4.13 7.98 12.81
CA ARG A 117 -5.60 7.76 12.80
C ARG A 117 -5.98 6.29 12.95
N VAL A 118 -5.28 5.39 12.26
CA VAL A 118 -5.55 3.94 12.36
C VAL A 118 -5.22 3.44 13.78
N MET A 119 -4.13 3.91 14.38
CA MET A 119 -3.77 3.57 15.76
C MET A 119 -4.83 4.04 16.77
N ASP A 120 -5.38 5.24 16.58
CA ASP A 120 -6.47 5.75 17.42
C ASP A 120 -7.72 4.86 17.29
N VAL A 121 -8.10 4.50 16.06
CA VAL A 121 -9.24 3.61 15.80
C VAL A 121 -9.05 2.22 16.43
N ILE A 122 -7.83 1.67 16.38
CA ILE A 122 -7.49 0.40 17.05
C ILE A 122 -7.75 0.51 18.56
N GLN A 123 -7.53 1.66 19.19
CA GLN A 123 -7.78 1.79 20.62
C GLN A 123 -9.27 1.89 20.95
N GLU A 124 -10.07 2.46 20.04
CA GLU A 124 -11.49 2.77 20.26
C GLU A 124 -12.46 1.61 20.03
N LYS A 125 -12.08 0.61 19.22
CA LYS A 125 -13.00 -0.47 18.82
C LYS A 125 -12.32 -1.85 18.90
N PRO A 126 -13.05 -2.93 19.25
CA PRO A 126 -12.50 -4.28 19.23
C PRO A 126 -12.08 -4.65 17.81
N LEU A 127 -10.90 -5.26 17.67
CA LEU A 127 -10.44 -5.79 16.38
C LEU A 127 -11.13 -7.11 16.07
N THR A 128 -11.51 -7.29 14.81
CA THR A 128 -11.97 -8.60 14.33
C THR A 128 -10.78 -9.52 14.09
N SER A 129 -11.02 -10.84 14.04
CA SER A 129 -9.98 -11.81 13.67
C SER A 129 -9.34 -11.50 12.30
N TYR A 130 -10.14 -10.94 11.39
CA TYR A 130 -9.69 -10.54 10.07
C TYR A 130 -8.76 -9.32 10.11
N ASP A 131 -9.06 -8.32 10.96
CA ASP A 131 -8.17 -7.18 11.17
C ASP A 131 -6.82 -7.62 11.75
N VAL A 132 -6.83 -8.55 12.71
CA VAL A 132 -5.61 -9.10 13.32
C VAL A 132 -4.75 -9.82 12.27
N GLN A 133 -5.37 -10.65 11.43
CA GLN A 133 -4.67 -11.33 10.35
C GLN A 133 -4.04 -10.34 9.35
N ARG A 134 -4.80 -9.30 8.94
CA ARG A 134 -4.28 -8.26 8.04
C ARG A 134 -3.13 -7.48 8.66
N LEU A 135 -3.24 -7.10 9.94
CA LEU A 135 -2.18 -6.43 10.69
C LEU A 135 -0.91 -7.30 10.72
N TRP A 136 -1.06 -8.57 11.04
CA TRP A 136 0.08 -9.51 11.10
C TRP A 136 0.80 -9.57 9.75
N TRP A 137 0.09 -9.89 8.66
CA TRP A 137 0.70 -10.02 7.34
C TRP A 137 1.26 -8.71 6.79
N SER A 138 0.66 -7.58 7.13
CA SER A 138 1.11 -6.26 6.70
C SER A 138 2.45 -5.85 7.34
N PHE A 139 2.70 -6.26 8.59
CA PHE A 139 3.74 -5.61 9.40
C PHE A 139 4.79 -6.54 10.00
N GLN A 140 4.59 -7.86 10.06
CA GLN A 140 5.49 -8.81 10.74
C GLN A 140 6.97 -8.74 10.30
N HIS A 141 7.25 -8.25 9.09
CA HIS A 141 8.61 -8.11 8.54
C HIS A 141 9.04 -6.65 8.35
N THR A 142 8.33 -5.71 8.99
CA THR A 142 8.62 -4.29 8.91
C THR A 142 9.28 -3.80 10.21
N PRO A 143 10.13 -2.76 10.15
CA PRO A 143 10.72 -2.17 11.37
C PRO A 143 9.68 -1.61 12.34
N GLU A 144 8.46 -1.35 11.87
CA GLU A 144 7.36 -0.79 12.66
C GLU A 144 6.55 -1.89 13.38
N TRP A 145 6.91 -3.16 13.23
CA TRP A 145 6.14 -4.29 13.74
C TRP A 145 5.82 -4.18 15.24
N SER A 146 6.82 -3.83 16.06
CA SER A 146 6.66 -3.72 17.50
C SER A 146 5.55 -2.75 17.89
N GLN A 147 5.46 -1.61 17.21
CA GLN A 147 4.47 -0.57 17.50
C GLN A 147 3.05 -1.02 17.15
N TRP A 148 2.88 -1.78 16.06
CA TRP A 148 1.59 -2.38 15.68
C TRP A 148 1.20 -3.53 16.61
N LEU A 149 2.17 -4.33 17.04
CA LEU A 149 1.96 -5.43 17.98
C LEU A 149 1.54 -4.92 19.35
N ASP A 150 2.17 -3.86 19.86
CA ASP A 150 1.79 -3.24 21.13
C ASP A 150 0.34 -2.74 21.10
N ALA A 151 -0.06 -2.05 20.02
CA ALA A 151 -1.43 -1.60 19.82
C ALA A 151 -2.44 -2.76 19.79
N LEU A 152 -2.09 -3.86 19.09
CA LEU A 152 -2.90 -5.08 19.06
C LEU A 152 -3.05 -5.68 20.47
N LEU A 153 -1.96 -5.83 21.22
CA LEU A 153 -1.99 -6.41 22.56
C LEU A 153 -2.83 -5.57 23.54
N LEU A 154 -2.71 -4.25 23.47
CA LEU A 154 -3.53 -3.34 24.26
C LEU A 154 -5.02 -3.46 23.90
N ASN A 155 -5.35 -3.56 22.61
CA ASN A 155 -6.72 -3.81 22.16
C ASN A 155 -7.27 -5.13 22.74
N LEU A 156 -6.48 -6.21 22.67
CA LEU A 156 -6.86 -7.51 23.22
C LEU A 156 -7.03 -7.48 24.74
N ILE A 157 -6.24 -6.70 25.48
CA ILE A 157 -6.42 -6.55 26.92
C ILE A 157 -7.73 -5.80 27.24
N ARG A 158 -8.04 -4.76 26.46
CA ARG A 158 -9.18 -3.87 26.69
C ARG A 158 -10.54 -4.52 26.41
N TYR A 159 -10.63 -5.35 25.36
CA TYR A 159 -11.90 -5.92 24.88
C TYR A 159 -12.02 -7.44 25.09
N LYS A 160 -11.32 -7.96 26.10
CA LYS A 160 -11.41 -9.36 26.56
C LYS A 160 -12.77 -9.71 27.15
#